data_AF-A0A1V6HRF6-F1
#
_entry.id   AF-A0A1V6HRF6-F1
#
_cell.length_a   1.000
_cell.length_b   1.000
_cell.length_c   1.000
_cell.angle_alpha   90.00
_cell.angle_beta   90.00
_cell.angle_gamma   90.00
#
_symmetry.space_group_name_H-M   'P 1'
#
loop_
_entity.id
_entity.type
_entity.pdbx_description
1 polymer ?
#
loop_
_entity_poly.entity_id
_entity_poly.type
_entity_poly.pdbx_seq_one_letter_code
_entity_poly.pdbx_strand_id
1 'polypeptide(L)'
;MGDEGGVREDVFALSNRRGPERALVLCNNGPHPQSGRLFRAAPAAEKLPDGTKRLRERTLAEGLGLAGGPDRILLWREPGSGLEYLRPSGELAAHGFPVSLGPYQTRVLLDLRELTDADGRYHALAAELGERGVPSVEEALLEMALRPLHAPFAALLAPDLTAALLAPAASPDEESWWLATAAALPETEREEELPDADGGEAQAPDEPAADGETVLPPLADGVSEEAPAERAPEAAEEAVAPSLAADAEDGTGAEIPSEPAVDDLEPAASETVATALPEPARRLEAALATALRAAAEEAGIPEADREVAIAAVTAGVLPGVARLRALVAAARSDEESPAAVRLRAAFGPGKREAGLLAWLLLRDLGRLAGEAETGTAATAVRERTAAWFDDWRLGRVVARQLAAGGLSPAAAERAVQAVRLLFLLERPGARAAAAEVPALFAEAAASEAGRTLLGIHPYDGVVWLRREGLDELTAWLLLAARLETLDATAGEIAAAGGRVLAARAERAGYRLEPLLRTLTGEPDADADA
;
A
#
# COMPACT_ATOMS: atom_id res chain seq x y z
N MET A 1 6.38 -29.71 -38.34
CA MET A 1 7.01 -29.14 -39.56
C MET A 1 7.72 -27.87 -39.17
N GLY A 2 8.90 -27.61 -39.74
CA GLY A 2 9.58 -26.32 -39.59
C GLY A 2 8.84 -25.20 -40.33
N ASP A 3 9.23 -23.95 -40.05
CA ASP A 3 8.59 -22.76 -40.66
C ASP A 3 8.70 -22.70 -42.19
N GLU A 4 9.79 -23.24 -42.75
CA GLU A 4 10.01 -23.37 -44.21
C GLU A 4 9.33 -24.60 -44.83
N GLY A 5 8.56 -25.36 -44.05
CA GLY A 5 8.03 -26.66 -44.42
C GLY A 5 9.04 -27.80 -44.21
N GLY A 6 8.53 -29.02 -44.07
CA GLY A 6 9.36 -30.23 -43.88
C GLY A 6 9.54 -30.69 -42.42
N VAL A 7 9.96 -31.94 -42.25
CA VAL A 7 10.20 -32.56 -40.93
C VAL A 7 11.56 -32.11 -40.40
N ARG A 8 11.65 -31.84 -39.10
CA ARG A 8 12.90 -31.52 -38.40
C ARG A 8 13.34 -32.78 -37.65
N GLU A 9 14.33 -33.49 -38.18
CA GLU A 9 14.82 -34.77 -37.63
C GLU A 9 15.45 -34.60 -36.23
N ASP A 10 16.02 -33.44 -35.94
CA ASP A 10 16.64 -33.15 -34.64
C ASP A 10 15.63 -32.81 -33.53
N VAL A 11 14.34 -32.69 -33.86
CA VAL A 11 13.29 -32.31 -32.90
C VAL A 11 12.41 -33.51 -32.57
N PHE A 12 12.42 -33.90 -31.30
CA PHE A 12 11.57 -34.95 -30.76
C PHE A 12 10.38 -34.34 -30.02
N ALA A 13 9.18 -34.86 -30.28
CA ALA A 13 7.96 -34.50 -29.57
C ALA A 13 7.22 -35.76 -29.13
N LEU A 14 7.00 -35.88 -27.83
CA LEU A 14 6.36 -37.03 -27.19
C LEU A 14 5.12 -36.55 -26.44
N SER A 15 3.95 -37.01 -26.83
CA SER A 15 2.71 -36.78 -26.08
C SER A 15 2.30 -38.05 -25.35
N ASN A 16 1.74 -37.89 -24.15
CA ASN A 16 1.17 -38.99 -23.39
C ASN A 16 -0.14 -38.57 -22.74
N ARG A 17 -1.05 -39.53 -22.58
CA ARG A 17 -2.33 -39.36 -21.90
C ARG A 17 -2.67 -40.60 -21.08
N ARG A 18 -3.01 -40.41 -19.81
CA ARG A 18 -3.54 -41.45 -18.92
C ARG A 18 -4.76 -40.91 -18.18
N GLY A 19 -5.95 -41.33 -18.60
CA GLY A 19 -7.19 -40.78 -18.05
C GLY A 19 -7.30 -39.26 -18.33
N PRO A 20 -7.42 -38.40 -17.30
CA PRO A 20 -7.43 -36.95 -17.45
C PRO A 20 -6.03 -36.33 -17.55
N GLU A 21 -4.99 -37.05 -17.13
CA GLU A 21 -3.61 -36.56 -17.13
C GLU A 21 -3.03 -36.59 -18.54
N ARG A 22 -2.36 -35.50 -18.90
CA ARG A 22 -1.79 -35.27 -20.22
C ARG A 22 -0.42 -34.62 -20.05
N ALA A 23 0.53 -34.99 -20.90
CA ALA A 23 1.87 -34.41 -20.94
C ALA A 23 2.36 -34.26 -22.38
N LEU A 24 3.21 -33.25 -22.62
CA LEU A 24 3.91 -33.05 -23.88
C LEU A 24 5.37 -32.70 -23.58
N VAL A 25 6.30 -33.51 -24.09
CA VAL A 25 7.75 -33.29 -23.97
C VAL A 25 8.31 -32.96 -25.34
N LEU A 26 9.00 -31.83 -25.43
CA LEU A 26 9.64 -31.32 -26.64
C LEU A 26 11.15 -31.26 -26.39
N CYS A 27 11.94 -31.80 -27.31
CA CYS A 27 13.40 -31.77 -27.21
C CYS A 27 13.99 -31.41 -28.57
N ASN A 28 14.81 -30.37 -28.61
CA ASN A 28 15.72 -30.12 -29.71
C ASN A 28 17.05 -30.80 -29.37
N ASN A 29 17.42 -31.85 -30.11
CA ASN A 29 18.68 -32.58 -29.95
C ASN A 29 19.83 -32.00 -30.80
N GLY A 30 19.59 -30.86 -31.45
CA GLY A 30 20.56 -30.19 -32.33
C GLY A 30 21.20 -28.93 -31.72
N PRO A 31 22.33 -28.49 -32.30
CA PRO A 31 23.07 -27.30 -31.86
C PRO A 31 22.46 -25.97 -32.35
N HIS A 32 21.41 -26.00 -33.17
CA HIS A 32 20.79 -24.82 -33.75
C HIS A 32 19.37 -24.64 -33.23
N PRO A 33 18.88 -23.40 -33.06
CA PRO A 33 17.50 -23.16 -32.71
C PRO A 33 16.55 -23.72 -33.78
N GLN A 34 15.39 -24.20 -33.34
CA GLN A 34 14.36 -24.81 -34.18
C GLN A 34 13.01 -24.18 -33.88
N SER A 35 12.28 -23.81 -34.92
CA SER A 35 10.92 -23.28 -34.85
C SER A 35 9.99 -23.98 -35.85
N GLY A 36 8.72 -24.07 -35.50
CA GLY A 36 7.72 -24.73 -36.33
C GLY A 36 6.41 -25.04 -35.62
N ARG A 37 5.65 -25.98 -36.19
CA ARG A 37 4.37 -26.46 -35.64
C ARG A 37 4.34 -27.98 -35.48
N LEU A 38 3.84 -28.44 -34.34
CA LEU A 38 3.53 -29.83 -34.05
C LEU A 38 2.05 -30.09 -34.34
N PHE A 39 1.78 -30.98 -35.30
CA PHE A 39 0.40 -31.23 -35.72
C PHE A 39 0.07 -32.71 -35.84
N ARG A 40 0.85 -33.48 -36.60
CA ARG A 40 0.64 -34.93 -36.78
C ARG A 40 1.80 -35.73 -36.20
N ALA A 41 1.46 -36.83 -35.56
CA ALA A 41 2.42 -37.82 -35.09
C ALA A 41 2.98 -38.64 -36.25
N ALA A 42 4.17 -39.22 -36.06
CA ALA A 42 4.71 -40.20 -36.98
C ALA A 42 3.76 -41.42 -37.12
N PRO A 43 3.65 -42.05 -38.31
CA PRO A 43 2.76 -43.19 -38.52
C PRO A 43 3.10 -44.35 -37.58
N ALA A 44 2.09 -44.88 -36.89
CA ALA A 44 2.23 -46.04 -36.01
C ALA A 44 1.43 -47.24 -36.53
N ALA A 45 1.96 -48.45 -36.38
CA ALA A 45 1.26 -49.67 -36.78
C ALA A 45 0.23 -50.08 -35.71
N GLU A 46 -1.06 -49.91 -36.01
CA GLU A 46 -2.19 -50.34 -35.20
C GLU A 46 -2.59 -51.77 -35.57
N LYS A 47 -2.66 -52.67 -34.59
CA LYS A 47 -3.07 -54.06 -34.81
C LYS A 47 -4.60 -54.14 -34.76
N LEU A 48 -5.19 -54.58 -35.86
CA LEU A 48 -6.63 -54.77 -36.00
C LEU A 48 -7.09 -56.09 -35.35
N PRO A 49 -8.40 -56.25 -35.04
CA PRO A 49 -8.94 -57.46 -34.41
C PRO A 49 -8.72 -58.74 -35.21
N ASP A 50 -8.56 -58.62 -36.54
CA ASP A 50 -8.25 -59.70 -37.47
C ASP A 50 -6.76 -60.08 -37.53
N GLY A 51 -5.91 -59.40 -36.73
CA GLY A 51 -4.47 -59.63 -36.68
C GLY A 51 -3.66 -58.86 -37.73
N THR A 52 -4.30 -58.16 -38.66
CA THR A 52 -3.62 -57.31 -39.64
C THR A 52 -3.12 -56.01 -38.99
N LYS A 53 -2.14 -55.35 -39.62
CA LYS A 53 -1.60 -54.06 -39.15
C LYS A 53 -1.98 -52.96 -40.12
N ARG A 54 -2.52 -51.86 -39.59
CA ARG A 54 -2.80 -50.64 -40.35
C ARG A 54 -1.92 -49.51 -39.83
N LEU A 55 -1.28 -48.77 -40.75
CA LEU A 55 -0.63 -47.52 -40.37
C LEU A 55 -1.70 -46.48 -40.05
N ARG A 56 -1.66 -45.94 -38.84
CA ARG A 56 -2.52 -44.85 -38.39
C ARG A 56 -1.65 -43.67 -38.01
N GLU A 57 -1.94 -42.55 -38.64
CA GLU A 57 -1.49 -41.24 -38.18
C GLU A 57 -2.53 -40.68 -37.21
N ARG A 58 -2.06 -39.99 -36.18
CA ARG A 58 -2.93 -39.26 -35.26
C ARG A 58 -2.49 -37.81 -35.19
N THR A 59 -3.44 -36.89 -35.01
CA THR A 59 -3.10 -35.50 -34.70
C THR A 59 -2.63 -35.39 -33.24
N LEU A 60 -1.93 -34.31 -32.90
CA LEU A 60 -1.57 -34.00 -31.51
C LEU A 60 -2.83 -33.88 -30.64
N ALA A 61 -3.89 -33.26 -31.18
CA ALA A 61 -5.18 -33.15 -30.51
C ALA A 61 -5.80 -34.52 -30.23
N GLU A 62 -5.77 -35.45 -31.19
CA GLU A 62 -6.24 -36.83 -30.97
C GLU A 62 -5.37 -37.57 -29.92
N GLY A 63 -4.05 -37.39 -29.96
CA GLY A 63 -3.12 -38.00 -29.00
C GLY A 63 -3.34 -37.51 -27.57
N LEU A 64 -3.61 -36.21 -27.41
CA LEU A 64 -3.94 -35.59 -26.13
C LEU A 64 -5.42 -35.72 -25.75
N GLY A 65 -6.28 -36.16 -26.68
CA GLY A 65 -7.73 -36.22 -26.48
C GLY A 65 -8.34 -34.85 -26.18
N LEU A 66 -8.00 -33.85 -26.99
CA LEU A 66 -8.60 -32.53 -26.99
C LEU A 66 -9.88 -32.55 -27.82
N ALA A 67 -10.96 -32.00 -27.30
CA ALA A 67 -12.19 -31.81 -28.06
C ALA A 67 -12.03 -30.66 -29.07
N GLY A 68 -11.27 -29.62 -28.72
CA GLY A 68 -11.22 -28.37 -29.46
C GLY A 68 -12.55 -27.61 -29.40
N GLY A 69 -12.71 -26.62 -30.27
CA GLY A 69 -13.90 -25.78 -30.33
C GLY A 69 -13.62 -24.31 -29.99
N PRO A 70 -14.57 -23.41 -30.29
CA PRO A 70 -14.42 -21.96 -30.11
C PRO A 70 -14.57 -21.52 -28.64
N ASP A 71 -15.14 -22.35 -27.78
CA ASP A 71 -15.42 -22.10 -26.36
C ASP A 71 -14.46 -22.86 -25.43
N ARG A 72 -13.35 -23.36 -25.96
CA ARG A 72 -12.41 -24.20 -25.20
C ARG A 72 -11.02 -23.63 -25.15
N ILE A 73 -10.42 -23.67 -23.97
CA ILE A 73 -9.06 -23.25 -23.71
C ILE A 73 -8.23 -24.45 -23.23
N LEU A 74 -6.98 -24.55 -23.67
CA LEU A 74 -6.01 -25.51 -23.16
C LEU A 74 -5.05 -24.79 -22.22
N LEU A 75 -4.98 -25.22 -20.96
CA LEU A 75 -4.02 -24.75 -19.96
C LEU A 75 -2.93 -25.79 -19.76
N TRP A 76 -1.73 -25.35 -19.41
CA TRP A 76 -0.63 -26.22 -18.98
C TRP A 76 0.39 -25.47 -18.14
N ARG A 77 1.23 -26.23 -17.42
CA ARG A 77 2.36 -25.71 -16.64
C ARG A 77 3.68 -26.19 -17.21
N GLU A 78 4.70 -25.34 -17.18
CA GLU A 78 6.08 -25.70 -17.49
C GLU A 78 6.92 -25.73 -16.21
N PRO A 79 7.31 -26.91 -15.69
CA PRO A 79 8.00 -27.01 -14.40
C PRO A 79 9.36 -26.30 -14.35
N GLY A 80 10.04 -26.18 -15.49
CA GLY A 80 11.34 -25.52 -15.56
C GLY A 80 11.29 -24.03 -15.25
N SER A 81 10.18 -23.35 -15.58
CA SER A 81 9.94 -21.94 -15.27
C SER A 81 8.96 -21.73 -14.11
N GLY A 82 8.15 -22.75 -13.79
CA GLY A 82 7.02 -22.63 -12.86
C GLY A 82 5.82 -21.89 -13.45
N LEU A 83 5.87 -21.47 -14.72
CA LEU A 83 4.82 -20.68 -15.35
C LEU A 83 3.72 -21.56 -15.93
N GLU A 84 2.52 -20.99 -15.92
CA GLU A 84 1.32 -21.50 -16.57
C GLU A 84 1.03 -20.73 -17.86
N TYR A 85 0.40 -21.42 -18.79
CA TYR A 85 0.08 -20.92 -20.12
C TYR A 85 -1.33 -21.34 -20.48
N LEU A 86 -1.98 -20.55 -21.33
CA LEU A 86 -3.32 -20.86 -21.85
C LEU A 86 -3.44 -20.47 -23.32
N ARG A 87 -4.07 -21.33 -24.14
CA ARG A 87 -4.35 -21.03 -25.56
C ARG A 87 -5.70 -21.55 -26.00
N PRO A 88 -6.33 -20.94 -27.01
CA PRO A 88 -7.55 -21.48 -27.62
C PRO A 88 -7.32 -22.92 -28.09
N SER A 89 -8.08 -23.86 -27.53
CA SER A 89 -7.94 -25.28 -27.86
C SER A 89 -8.32 -25.56 -29.31
N GLY A 90 -9.32 -24.84 -29.84
CA GLY A 90 -9.71 -24.92 -31.25
C GLY A 90 -8.57 -24.59 -32.21
N GLU A 91 -7.75 -23.58 -31.92
CA GLU A 91 -6.59 -23.23 -32.76
C GLU A 91 -5.53 -24.32 -32.74
N LEU A 92 -5.23 -24.88 -31.56
CA LEU A 92 -4.27 -25.96 -31.39
C LEU A 92 -4.76 -27.26 -32.07
N ALA A 93 -6.06 -27.54 -32.02
CA ALA A 93 -6.66 -28.71 -32.65
C ALA A 93 -6.68 -28.60 -34.18
N ALA A 94 -6.93 -27.41 -34.73
CA ALA A 94 -7.00 -27.18 -36.18
C ALA A 94 -5.63 -26.97 -36.83
N HIS A 95 -4.73 -26.20 -36.18
CA HIS A 95 -3.48 -25.73 -36.77
C HIS A 95 -2.22 -26.27 -36.07
N GLY A 96 -2.37 -27.09 -35.04
CA GLY A 96 -1.26 -27.64 -34.27
C GLY A 96 -0.64 -26.65 -33.28
N PHE A 97 0.29 -27.18 -32.49
CA PHE A 97 0.96 -26.45 -31.40
C PHE A 97 2.21 -25.72 -31.94
N PRO A 98 2.31 -24.39 -31.79
CA PRO A 98 3.50 -23.64 -32.17
C PRO A 98 4.67 -23.96 -31.24
N VAL A 99 5.85 -24.14 -31.81
CA VAL A 99 7.07 -24.53 -31.09
C VAL A 99 8.22 -23.64 -31.49
N SER A 100 8.93 -23.14 -30.49
CA SER A 100 10.24 -22.52 -30.61
C SER A 100 11.15 -23.11 -29.53
N LEU A 101 12.29 -23.65 -29.94
CA LEU A 101 13.28 -24.30 -29.09
C LEU A 101 14.67 -23.78 -29.43
N GLY A 102 15.41 -23.33 -28.42
CA GLY A 102 16.84 -23.03 -28.54
C GLY A 102 17.70 -24.29 -28.73
N PRO A 103 19.01 -24.13 -28.94
CA PRO A 103 19.96 -25.25 -29.03
C PRO A 103 19.88 -26.16 -27.81
N TYR A 104 19.80 -27.47 -28.02
CA TYR A 104 19.72 -28.49 -26.96
C TYR A 104 18.58 -28.29 -25.93
N GLN A 105 17.59 -27.45 -26.25
CA GLN A 105 16.52 -27.12 -25.31
C GLN A 105 15.50 -28.25 -25.21
N THR A 106 15.15 -28.59 -23.97
CA THR A 106 13.99 -29.43 -23.65
C THR A 106 12.93 -28.58 -22.98
N ARG A 107 11.68 -28.68 -23.44
CA ARG A 107 10.49 -28.13 -22.78
C ARG A 107 9.57 -29.25 -22.36
N VAL A 108 9.10 -29.20 -21.12
CA VAL A 108 8.19 -30.20 -20.55
C VAL A 108 6.91 -29.47 -20.16
N LEU A 109 5.81 -29.82 -20.82
CA LEU A 109 4.49 -29.28 -20.53
C LEU A 109 3.72 -30.37 -19.78
N LEU A 110 3.34 -30.05 -18.54
CA LEU A 110 2.59 -30.92 -17.66
C LEU A 110 1.19 -30.35 -17.38
N ASP A 111 0.36 -31.17 -16.75
CA ASP A 111 -0.98 -30.81 -16.29
C ASP A 111 -1.85 -30.20 -17.40
N LEU A 112 -1.77 -30.74 -18.63
CA LEU A 112 -2.55 -30.18 -19.73
C LEU A 112 -4.06 -30.41 -19.49
N ARG A 113 -4.81 -29.33 -19.31
CA ARG A 113 -6.24 -29.34 -19.02
C ARG A 113 -6.99 -28.53 -20.05
N GLU A 114 -7.96 -29.16 -20.70
CA GLU A 114 -8.89 -28.47 -21.58
C GLU A 114 -10.13 -28.08 -20.77
N LEU A 115 -10.43 -26.78 -20.72
CA LEU A 115 -11.55 -26.20 -19.99
C LEU A 115 -12.53 -25.55 -20.96
N THR A 116 -13.81 -25.50 -20.58
CA THR A 116 -14.82 -24.69 -21.26
C THR A 116 -14.78 -23.27 -20.69
N ASP A 117 -14.71 -22.28 -21.57
CA ASP A 117 -14.66 -20.85 -21.26
C ASP A 117 -16.04 -20.23 -21.53
N ALA A 118 -16.95 -20.40 -20.58
CA ALA A 118 -18.36 -20.02 -20.75
C ALA A 118 -18.58 -18.50 -20.79
N ASP A 119 -17.75 -17.75 -20.08
CA ASP A 119 -17.81 -16.29 -19.92
C ASP A 119 -16.75 -15.54 -20.77
N GLY A 120 -15.89 -16.28 -21.49
CA GLY A 120 -14.90 -15.71 -22.40
C GLY A 120 -13.64 -15.15 -21.74
N ARG A 121 -13.51 -15.26 -20.41
CA ARG A 121 -12.40 -14.64 -19.66
C ARG A 121 -11.05 -15.31 -19.95
N TYR A 122 -11.04 -16.62 -20.21
CA TYR A 122 -9.80 -17.31 -20.55
C TYR A 122 -9.33 -16.91 -21.96
N HIS A 123 -10.24 -16.75 -22.92
CA HIS A 123 -9.89 -16.27 -24.26
C HIS A 123 -9.40 -14.82 -24.24
N ALA A 124 -10.04 -13.95 -23.46
CA ALA A 124 -9.59 -12.57 -23.28
C ALA A 124 -8.15 -12.52 -22.71
N LEU A 125 -7.88 -13.31 -21.67
CA LEU A 125 -6.54 -13.40 -21.08
C LEU A 125 -5.52 -14.02 -22.06
N ALA A 126 -5.90 -15.07 -22.80
CA ALA A 126 -5.04 -15.69 -23.79
C ALA A 126 -4.64 -14.70 -24.91
N ALA A 127 -5.59 -13.87 -25.35
CA ALA A 127 -5.35 -12.82 -26.34
C ALA A 127 -4.39 -11.74 -25.79
N GLU A 128 -4.54 -11.34 -24.53
CA GLU A 128 -3.66 -10.33 -23.89
C GLU A 128 -2.22 -10.87 -23.64
N LEU A 129 -2.09 -12.14 -23.26
CA LEU A 129 -0.78 -12.72 -22.97
C LEU A 129 0.00 -13.07 -24.24
N GLY A 130 -0.69 -13.41 -25.34
CA GLY A 130 -0.05 -13.89 -26.55
C GLY A 130 0.77 -15.14 -26.24
N GLU A 131 2.08 -15.14 -26.51
CA GLU A 131 2.94 -16.29 -26.21
C GLU A 131 3.44 -16.38 -24.75
N ARG A 132 3.22 -15.34 -23.94
CA ARG A 132 3.75 -15.25 -22.58
C ARG A 132 3.07 -16.23 -21.63
N GLY A 133 3.82 -16.68 -20.63
CA GLY A 133 3.31 -17.44 -19.49
C GLY A 133 3.16 -16.54 -18.27
N VAL A 134 2.36 -16.98 -17.31
CA VAL A 134 2.10 -16.29 -16.03
C VAL A 134 2.34 -17.24 -14.85
N PRO A 135 2.72 -16.76 -13.66
CA PRO A 135 2.92 -17.63 -12.50
C PRO A 135 1.65 -18.41 -12.10
N SER A 136 0.48 -17.79 -12.26
CA SER A 136 -0.84 -18.42 -12.08
C SER A 136 -1.84 -17.79 -13.06
N VAL A 137 -2.58 -18.63 -13.78
CA VAL A 137 -3.66 -18.18 -14.67
C VAL A 137 -4.82 -17.60 -13.85
N GLU A 138 -5.18 -18.24 -12.73
CA GLU A 138 -6.25 -17.78 -11.86
C GLU A 138 -5.98 -16.38 -11.28
N GLU A 139 -4.74 -16.11 -10.82
CA GLU A 139 -4.37 -14.77 -10.37
C GLU A 139 -4.43 -13.74 -11.50
N ALA A 140 -3.94 -14.09 -12.69
CA ALA A 140 -3.97 -13.20 -13.85
C ALA A 140 -5.40 -12.87 -14.31
N LEU A 141 -6.32 -13.84 -14.23
CA LEU A 141 -7.75 -13.62 -14.51
C LEU A 141 -8.37 -12.66 -13.50
N LEU A 142 -8.06 -12.82 -12.21
CA LEU A 142 -8.56 -11.92 -11.17
C LEU A 142 -8.01 -10.50 -11.33
N GLU A 143 -6.73 -10.34 -11.66
CA GLU A 143 -6.14 -9.04 -11.97
C GLU A 143 -6.75 -8.38 -13.21
N MET A 144 -7.05 -9.15 -14.25
CA MET A 144 -7.74 -8.65 -15.43
C MET A 144 -9.16 -8.18 -15.10
N ALA A 145 -9.89 -8.94 -14.26
CA ALA A 145 -11.25 -8.60 -13.84
C ALA A 145 -11.29 -7.33 -12.96
N LEU A 146 -10.35 -7.18 -12.03
CA LEU A 146 -10.30 -6.03 -11.11
C LEU A 146 -9.68 -4.77 -11.75
N ARG A 147 -9.22 -4.82 -13.01
CA ARG A 147 -8.59 -3.69 -13.69
C ARG A 147 -9.44 -2.40 -13.73
N PRO A 148 -10.76 -2.46 -13.99
CA PRO A 148 -11.62 -1.28 -13.98
C PRO A 148 -11.69 -0.61 -12.59
N LEU A 149 -11.55 -1.38 -11.52
CA LEU A 149 -11.46 -0.87 -10.15
C LEU A 149 -10.05 -0.36 -9.82
N HIS A 150 -9.01 -1.11 -10.19
CA HIS A 150 -7.62 -0.78 -9.85
C HIS A 150 -7.12 0.49 -10.54
N ALA A 151 -7.52 0.76 -11.78
CA ALA A 151 -7.02 1.92 -12.52
C ALA A 151 -7.41 3.27 -11.87
N PRO A 152 -8.67 3.51 -11.45
CA PRO A 152 -9.04 4.67 -10.66
C PRO A 152 -8.27 4.80 -9.34
N PHE A 153 -8.13 3.73 -8.56
CA PHE A 153 -7.37 3.77 -7.31
C PHE A 153 -5.87 4.02 -7.54
N ALA A 154 -5.30 3.51 -8.64
CA ALA A 154 -3.93 3.80 -9.04
C ALA A 154 -3.74 5.28 -9.37
N ALA A 155 -4.71 5.93 -10.01
CA ALA A 155 -4.67 7.37 -10.30
C ALA A 155 -4.85 8.22 -9.03
N LEU A 156 -5.75 7.81 -8.13
CA LEU A 156 -5.96 8.45 -6.83
C LEU A 156 -4.69 8.41 -5.95
N LEU A 157 -3.95 7.31 -6.01
CA LEU A 157 -2.73 7.09 -5.22
C LEU A 157 -1.45 7.42 -6.00
N ALA A 158 -1.56 8.07 -7.16
CA ALA A 158 -0.43 8.31 -8.03
C ALA A 158 0.66 9.17 -7.33
N PRO A 159 1.96 8.88 -7.53
CA PRO A 159 3.04 9.62 -6.89
C PRO A 159 3.04 11.12 -7.16
N ASP A 160 2.63 11.54 -8.37
CA ASP A 160 2.57 12.94 -8.76
C ASP A 160 1.43 13.70 -8.05
N LEU A 161 0.27 13.06 -7.89
CA LEU A 161 -0.83 13.61 -7.10
C LEU A 161 -0.44 13.70 -5.62
N THR A 162 0.16 12.64 -5.08
CA THR A 162 0.68 12.61 -3.70
C THR A 162 1.69 13.73 -3.46
N ALA A 163 2.63 13.92 -4.38
CA ALA A 163 3.62 15.00 -4.30
C ALA A 163 2.95 16.38 -4.36
N ALA A 164 1.97 16.59 -5.24
CA ALA A 164 1.24 17.85 -5.33
C ALA A 164 0.45 18.18 -4.05
N LEU A 165 -0.22 17.19 -3.46
CA LEU A 165 -0.98 17.34 -2.22
C LEU A 165 -0.10 17.66 -1.00
N LEU A 166 1.16 17.24 -1.01
CA LEU A 166 2.10 17.39 0.11
C LEU A 166 3.23 18.40 -0.12
N ALA A 167 3.22 19.10 -1.27
CA ALA A 167 4.16 20.19 -1.56
C ALA A 167 3.87 21.42 -0.67
N PRO A 168 4.77 22.40 -0.54
CA PRO A 168 4.42 23.71 0.01
C PRO A 168 3.31 24.40 -0.82
N ALA A 169 2.57 25.34 -0.23
CA ALA A 169 1.55 26.10 -0.96
C ALA A 169 2.21 27.00 -2.02
N ALA A 170 1.56 27.17 -3.18
CA ALA A 170 2.10 28.01 -4.24
C ALA A 170 1.89 29.51 -3.98
N SER A 171 0.93 29.87 -3.11
CA SER A 171 0.64 31.24 -2.71
C SER A 171 0.16 31.33 -1.25
N PRO A 172 0.24 32.51 -0.61
CA PRO A 172 -0.33 32.75 0.72
C PRO A 172 -1.84 32.50 0.80
N ASP A 173 -2.57 32.76 -0.29
CA ASP A 173 -4.01 32.49 -0.37
C ASP A 173 -4.30 30.99 -0.36
N GLU A 174 -3.51 30.20 -1.10
CA GLU A 174 -3.60 28.74 -1.07
C GLU A 174 -3.23 28.20 0.32
N GLU A 175 -2.18 28.74 0.96
CA GLU A 175 -1.79 28.37 2.31
C GLU A 175 -2.91 28.64 3.32
N SER A 176 -3.50 29.83 3.26
CA SER A 176 -4.64 30.23 4.10
C SER A 176 -5.83 29.30 3.89
N TRP A 177 -6.09 28.89 2.64
CA TRP A 177 -7.13 27.92 2.32
C TRP A 177 -6.85 26.56 2.97
N TRP A 178 -5.65 25.99 2.81
CA TRP A 178 -5.28 24.71 3.42
C TRP A 178 -5.36 24.74 4.96
N LEU A 179 -4.93 25.83 5.59
CA LEU A 179 -5.02 26.00 7.04
C LEU A 179 -6.47 26.07 7.52
N ALA A 180 -7.32 26.82 6.82
CA ALA A 180 -8.75 26.89 7.13
C ALA A 180 -9.44 25.52 6.96
N THR A 181 -9.10 24.79 5.90
CA THR A 181 -9.62 23.43 5.65
C THR A 181 -9.14 22.42 6.69
N ALA A 182 -7.90 22.52 7.17
CA ALA A 182 -7.38 21.65 8.21
C ALA A 182 -8.10 21.85 9.56
N ALA A 183 -8.51 23.08 9.86
CA ALA A 183 -9.25 23.45 11.06
C ALA A 183 -10.75 23.11 10.99
N ALA A 184 -11.29 22.80 9.80
CA ALA A 184 -12.67 22.39 9.65
C ALA A 184 -12.89 20.97 10.21
N LEU A 185 -13.60 20.88 11.34
CA LEU A 185 -14.07 19.60 11.87
C LEU A 185 -15.29 19.10 11.07
N PRO A 186 -15.31 17.84 10.60
CA PRO A 186 -16.51 17.23 10.04
C PRO A 186 -17.63 17.13 11.09
N GLU A 187 -18.89 17.30 10.67
CA GLU A 187 -20.07 17.28 11.57
C GLU A 187 -20.23 15.96 12.33
N THR A 188 -19.78 14.84 11.75
CA THR A 188 -19.76 13.51 12.38
C THR A 188 -18.82 13.39 13.58
N GLU A 189 -17.85 14.29 13.72
CA GLU A 189 -16.97 14.38 14.89
C GLU A 189 -17.55 15.33 15.97
N ARG A 190 -18.62 16.09 15.67
CA ARG A 190 -19.32 16.97 16.63
C ARG A 190 -20.41 16.26 17.44
N GLU A 191 -21.03 15.20 16.90
CA GLU A 191 -22.14 14.49 17.57
C GLU A 191 -21.70 13.42 18.59
N GLU A 192 -20.43 13.01 18.59
CA GLU A 192 -19.87 12.04 19.54
C GLU A 192 -19.02 12.69 20.65
N GLU A 193 -19.16 14.01 20.85
CA GLU A 193 -18.54 14.73 21.96
C GLU A 193 -19.31 14.39 23.27
N LEU A 194 -18.86 13.32 23.93
CA LEU A 194 -19.10 12.84 25.31
C LEU A 194 -20.51 13.02 25.94
N PRO A 195 -21.09 11.99 26.58
CA PRO A 195 -22.23 12.20 27.48
C PRO A 195 -21.82 13.18 28.58
N ASP A 196 -22.65 14.20 28.79
CA ASP A 196 -22.54 15.13 29.91
C ASP A 196 -22.25 14.35 31.18
N ALA A 197 -21.11 14.67 31.82
CA ALA A 197 -20.81 14.27 33.18
C ALA A 197 -21.78 15.02 34.10
N ASP A 198 -23.03 14.57 34.12
CA ASP A 198 -24.03 15.10 35.03
C ASP A 198 -23.68 14.65 36.45
N GLY A 199 -23.70 15.63 37.35
CA GLY A 199 -23.13 15.53 38.69
C GLY A 199 -23.76 14.42 39.52
N GLY A 200 -22.94 13.46 39.94
CA GLY A 200 -23.25 12.52 41.01
C GLY A 200 -22.13 12.56 42.04
N GLU A 201 -22.37 13.22 43.17
CA GLU A 201 -21.49 13.20 44.34
C GLU A 201 -21.22 11.73 44.77
N ALA A 202 -20.03 11.22 44.48
CA ALA A 202 -19.53 9.98 45.04
C ALA A 202 -18.54 10.33 46.15
N GLN A 203 -18.96 10.04 47.39
CA GLN A 203 -18.17 10.16 48.61
C GLN A 203 -16.85 9.40 48.52
N ALA A 204 -15.78 10.09 48.92
CA ALA A 204 -14.45 9.51 49.10
C ALA A 204 -14.46 8.36 50.12
N PRO A 205 -13.84 7.21 49.84
CA PRO A 205 -13.42 6.29 50.88
C PRO A 205 -12.06 6.71 51.45
N ASP A 206 -11.97 6.70 52.78
CA ASP A 206 -10.78 6.96 53.60
C ASP A 206 -9.51 6.21 53.13
N GLU A 207 -8.41 6.95 53.03
CA GLU A 207 -7.05 6.39 53.08
C GLU A 207 -6.73 5.87 54.48
N PRO A 208 -6.01 4.75 54.61
CA PRO A 208 -5.06 4.58 55.70
C PRO A 208 -3.64 4.85 55.19
N ALA A 209 -2.98 5.79 55.86
CA ALA A 209 -1.57 6.11 55.72
C ALA A 209 -0.67 4.88 55.90
N ALA A 210 0.33 4.74 55.04
CA ALA A 210 1.56 3.99 55.33
C ALA A 210 2.74 4.63 54.59
N ASP A 211 3.69 5.09 55.37
CA ASP A 211 4.95 5.70 54.99
C ASP A 211 5.80 4.78 54.09
N GLY A 212 6.43 5.36 53.07
CA GLY A 212 7.34 4.65 52.17
C GLY A 212 8.03 5.62 51.22
N GLU A 213 9.14 6.16 51.68
CA GLU A 213 10.02 7.12 51.00
C GLU A 213 10.60 6.55 49.70
N THR A 214 10.10 6.98 48.54
CA THR A 214 10.66 6.59 47.23
C THR A 214 11.81 7.54 46.85
N VAL A 215 13.02 7.14 47.24
CA VAL A 215 14.28 7.75 46.77
C VAL A 215 14.52 7.34 45.31
N LEU A 216 14.59 8.34 44.42
CA LEU A 216 15.10 8.21 43.05
C LEU A 216 16.58 7.76 43.09
N PRO A 217 17.01 6.75 42.32
CA PRO A 217 18.43 6.44 42.22
C PRO A 217 19.14 7.44 41.28
N PRO A 218 20.32 7.97 41.65
CA PRO A 218 21.11 8.83 40.77
C PRO A 218 21.86 7.99 39.71
N LEU A 219 21.95 8.55 38.51
CA LEU A 219 22.82 8.10 37.44
C LEU A 219 24.29 8.18 37.90
N ALA A 220 24.99 7.06 37.85
CA ALA A 220 26.42 7.00 38.11
C ALA A 220 27.18 7.24 36.80
N ASP A 221 27.81 8.41 36.71
CA ASP A 221 28.93 8.68 35.81
C ASP A 221 30.18 7.94 36.30
N GLY A 222 30.93 7.34 35.37
CA GLY A 222 32.28 6.91 35.64
C GLY A 222 32.87 5.99 34.57
N VAL A 223 33.55 6.57 33.58
CA VAL A 223 34.87 6.09 33.12
C VAL A 223 35.67 7.30 32.60
N SER A 224 36.86 7.51 33.16
CA SER A 224 37.90 8.45 32.69
C SER A 224 39.00 7.73 31.91
N GLU A 225 39.81 8.54 31.22
CA GLU A 225 41.16 8.28 30.65
C GLU A 225 41.20 7.60 29.26
N GLU A 226 42.05 7.99 28.29
CA GLU A 226 43.00 9.08 28.10
C GLU A 226 43.42 9.07 26.60
N ALA A 227 43.85 10.22 26.08
CA ALA A 227 44.40 10.38 24.72
C ALA A 227 45.83 9.79 24.58
N PRO A 228 46.42 9.78 23.37
CA PRO A 228 47.29 10.93 23.05
C PRO A 228 47.26 11.39 21.58
N ALA A 229 47.90 12.56 21.40
CA ALA A 229 47.92 13.44 20.24
C ALA A 229 49.05 13.17 19.23
N GLU A 230 48.88 13.65 18.00
CA GLU A 230 49.96 14.11 17.08
C GLU A 230 49.34 15.06 16.02
N ARG A 231 49.51 16.37 16.16
CA ARG A 231 50.48 17.29 15.51
C ARG A 231 50.29 17.56 14.00
N ALA A 232 50.00 18.84 13.71
CA ALA A 232 50.08 19.51 12.41
C ALA A 232 51.53 19.74 11.93
N PRO A 233 51.74 20.21 10.68
CA PRO A 233 51.92 21.66 10.39
C PRO A 233 51.13 22.12 9.13
N GLU A 234 50.57 23.34 9.00
CA GLU A 234 51.14 24.71 8.88
C GLU A 234 51.52 25.14 7.43
N ALA A 235 50.84 26.18 6.92
CA ALA A 235 51.24 27.24 5.95
C ALA A 235 49.93 27.96 5.47
N ALA A 236 49.61 29.22 5.82
CA ALA A 236 50.13 30.52 5.31
C ALA A 236 49.96 30.65 3.78
N GLU A 237 49.45 31.72 3.15
CA GLU A 237 49.44 33.16 3.48
C GLU A 237 48.60 33.93 2.41
N GLU A 238 48.11 35.14 2.76
CA GLU A 238 47.98 36.36 1.91
C GLU A 238 47.05 36.38 0.65
N ALA A 239 46.44 37.48 0.17
CA ALA A 239 46.39 38.90 0.51
C ALA A 239 45.30 39.62 -0.34
N VAL A 240 44.72 40.70 0.22
CA VAL A 240 44.56 42.06 -0.36
C VAL A 240 43.52 42.33 -1.49
N ALA A 241 42.60 43.26 -1.17
CA ALA A 241 41.69 44.06 -2.03
C ALA A 241 42.48 45.17 -2.79
N PRO A 242 41.95 46.29 -3.39
CA PRO A 242 40.55 46.81 -3.46
C PRO A 242 40.17 47.55 -4.80
N SER A 243 39.03 48.28 -4.75
CA SER A 243 38.77 49.59 -5.42
C SER A 243 38.30 49.55 -6.91
N LEU A 244 37.43 50.40 -7.51
CA LEU A 244 36.85 51.76 -7.35
C LEU A 244 35.49 51.79 -8.13
N ALA A 245 34.39 52.39 -7.65
CA ALA A 245 33.92 53.79 -7.77
C ALA A 245 33.76 54.38 -9.20
N ALA A 246 32.57 54.87 -9.56
CA ALA A 246 32.33 56.14 -10.29
C ALA A 246 30.82 56.48 -10.47
N ASP A 247 30.52 57.77 -10.28
CA ASP A 247 29.24 58.50 -10.27
C ASP A 247 28.71 58.94 -11.66
N ALA A 248 27.44 59.40 -11.70
CA ALA A 248 26.89 60.59 -12.41
C ALA A 248 25.33 60.49 -12.41
N GLU A 249 24.54 61.29 -11.69
CA GLU A 249 24.15 62.73 -11.80
C GLU A 249 23.26 63.14 -13.00
N ASP A 250 22.17 63.86 -12.61
CA ASP A 250 21.33 64.85 -13.32
C ASP A 250 20.53 64.43 -14.57
N GLY A 251 19.29 64.89 -14.83
CA GLY A 251 18.51 66.03 -14.34
C GLY A 251 17.71 66.63 -15.52
N THR A 252 16.56 67.28 -15.26
CA THR A 252 15.65 68.06 -16.17
C THR A 252 14.74 67.30 -17.16
N GLY A 253 13.46 67.64 -17.40
CA GLY A 253 12.57 68.73 -16.94
C GLY A 253 11.54 69.11 -18.05
N ALA A 254 10.36 69.62 -17.65
CA ALA A 254 9.25 70.25 -18.43
C ALA A 254 8.14 69.33 -19.00
N GLU A 255 6.82 69.59 -18.92
CA GLU A 255 5.99 70.74 -18.48
C GLU A 255 4.50 70.30 -18.29
N ILE A 256 3.72 71.09 -17.54
CA ILE A 256 2.37 70.89 -16.90
C ILE A 256 1.24 71.55 -17.78
N PRO A 257 -0.08 71.74 -17.45
CA PRO A 257 -1.12 71.13 -16.57
C PRO A 257 -2.51 70.90 -17.25
N SER A 258 -3.48 70.26 -16.56
CA SER A 258 -4.89 70.72 -16.41
C SER A 258 -5.72 69.77 -15.51
N GLU A 259 -6.13 70.25 -14.33
CA GLU A 259 -7.21 69.74 -13.45
C GLU A 259 -8.58 70.38 -13.84
N PRO A 260 -9.77 70.04 -13.28
CA PRO A 260 -10.05 69.29 -12.03
C PRO A 260 -11.25 68.29 -12.03
N ALA A 261 -11.33 67.57 -10.90
CA ALA A 261 -12.53 67.08 -10.17
C ALA A 261 -13.42 65.98 -10.79
N VAL A 262 -13.37 64.80 -10.16
CA VAL A 262 -14.57 63.99 -9.84
C VAL A 262 -14.36 63.26 -8.52
N ASP A 263 -15.46 63.22 -7.77
CA ASP A 263 -15.68 62.74 -6.42
C ASP A 263 -15.09 61.37 -6.08
N ASP A 264 -14.80 61.25 -4.79
CA ASP A 264 -14.74 60.03 -3.99
C ASP A 264 -15.79 58.98 -4.42
N LEU A 265 -15.33 57.88 -5.00
CA LEU A 265 -16.00 56.59 -4.96
C LEU A 265 -14.90 55.52 -4.98
N GLU A 266 -14.64 54.94 -3.81
CA GLU A 266 -13.98 53.64 -3.69
C GLU A 266 -14.59 52.69 -4.73
N PRO A 267 -13.79 52.01 -5.59
CA PRO A 267 -14.29 50.81 -6.19
C PRO A 267 -14.38 49.80 -5.05
N ALA A 268 -15.61 49.53 -4.65
CA ALA A 268 -15.97 48.43 -3.77
C ALA A 268 -15.07 47.23 -4.05
N ALA A 269 -14.24 46.89 -3.07
CA ALA A 269 -13.64 45.58 -2.94
C ALA A 269 -14.78 44.56 -2.75
N SER A 270 -15.41 44.18 -3.85
CA SER A 270 -16.47 43.19 -3.87
C SER A 270 -16.63 42.63 -5.28
N GLU A 271 -15.60 41.95 -5.78
CA GLU A 271 -15.73 41.02 -6.90
C GLU A 271 -14.68 39.90 -6.81
N THR A 272 -15.12 38.77 -6.25
CA THR A 272 -14.75 37.37 -6.63
C THR A 272 -13.27 36.95 -6.67
N VAL A 273 -12.63 36.72 -5.50
CA VAL A 273 -11.34 35.97 -5.45
C VAL A 273 -11.29 34.82 -4.41
N ALA A 274 -12.38 34.46 -3.71
CA ALA A 274 -12.32 33.47 -2.62
C ALA A 274 -13.28 32.26 -2.74
N THR A 275 -13.30 31.53 -3.87
CA THR A 275 -14.18 30.34 -4.01
C THR A 275 -13.64 29.15 -4.84
N ALA A 276 -12.51 29.24 -5.52
CA ALA A 276 -11.99 28.12 -6.31
C ALA A 276 -11.06 27.22 -5.48
N LEU A 277 -11.40 25.92 -5.35
CA LEU A 277 -10.53 24.89 -4.79
C LEU A 277 -9.11 24.97 -5.39
N PRO A 278 -8.03 24.89 -4.59
CA PRO A 278 -6.67 24.76 -5.12
C PRO A 278 -6.54 23.61 -6.10
N GLU A 279 -5.64 23.73 -7.09
CA GLU A 279 -5.48 22.72 -8.13
C GLU A 279 -5.23 21.30 -7.58
N PRO A 280 -4.37 21.07 -6.56
CA PRO A 280 -4.21 19.75 -5.97
C PRO A 280 -5.50 19.19 -5.35
N ALA A 281 -6.30 20.05 -4.71
CA ALA A 281 -7.59 19.66 -4.11
C ALA A 281 -8.61 19.25 -5.17
N ARG A 282 -8.71 20.01 -6.28
CA ARG A 282 -9.59 19.64 -7.41
C ARG A 282 -9.22 18.31 -8.04
N ARG A 283 -7.92 18.09 -8.26
CA ARG A 283 -7.41 16.83 -8.80
C ARG A 283 -7.73 15.65 -7.89
N LEU A 284 -7.59 15.84 -6.57
CA LEU A 284 -7.96 14.84 -5.58
C LEU A 284 -9.45 14.52 -5.63
N GLU A 285 -10.34 15.52 -5.59
CA GLU A 285 -11.79 15.28 -5.62
C GLU A 285 -12.21 14.53 -6.89
N ALA A 286 -11.68 14.91 -8.06
CA ALA A 286 -11.95 14.24 -9.31
C ALA A 286 -11.49 12.77 -9.29
N ALA A 287 -10.24 12.51 -8.87
CA ALA A 287 -9.70 11.16 -8.79
C ALA A 287 -10.45 10.29 -7.77
N LEU A 288 -10.80 10.87 -6.61
CA LEU A 288 -11.53 10.20 -5.55
C LEU A 288 -12.95 9.84 -6.01
N ALA A 289 -13.67 10.76 -6.64
CA ALA A 289 -15.00 10.50 -7.16
C ALA A 289 -14.97 9.38 -8.23
N THR A 290 -13.98 9.36 -9.13
CA THR A 290 -13.82 8.27 -10.10
C THR A 290 -13.53 6.93 -9.41
N ALA A 291 -12.66 6.91 -8.41
CA ALA A 291 -12.35 5.69 -7.66
C ALA A 291 -13.56 5.15 -6.87
N LEU A 292 -14.29 6.03 -6.18
CA LEU A 292 -15.45 5.63 -5.40
C LEU A 292 -16.64 5.19 -6.27
N ARG A 293 -16.81 5.73 -7.49
CA ARG A 293 -17.80 5.21 -8.44
C ARG A 293 -17.47 3.77 -8.87
N ALA A 294 -16.21 3.50 -9.17
CA ALA A 294 -15.77 2.14 -9.51
C ALA A 294 -15.94 1.19 -8.32
N ALA A 295 -15.60 1.64 -7.11
CA ALA A 295 -15.83 0.87 -5.88
C ALA A 295 -17.32 0.61 -5.61
N ALA A 296 -18.18 1.60 -5.84
CA ALA A 296 -19.62 1.44 -5.65
C ALA A 296 -20.23 0.48 -6.67
N GLU A 297 -19.74 0.48 -7.91
CA GLU A 297 -20.12 -0.50 -8.92
C GLU A 297 -19.69 -1.92 -8.55
N GLU A 298 -18.42 -2.09 -8.14
CA GLU A 298 -17.90 -3.39 -7.67
C GLU A 298 -18.65 -3.90 -6.44
N ALA A 299 -19.03 -3.01 -5.52
CA ALA A 299 -19.83 -3.33 -4.34
C ALA A 299 -21.31 -3.65 -4.67
N GLY A 300 -21.74 -3.50 -5.94
CA GLY A 300 -23.11 -3.77 -6.35
C GLY A 300 -24.12 -2.71 -5.92
N ILE A 301 -23.67 -1.48 -5.63
CA ILE A 301 -24.54 -0.38 -5.20
C ILE A 301 -25.38 0.10 -6.40
N PRO A 302 -26.73 0.20 -6.25
CA PRO A 302 -27.60 0.70 -7.31
C PRO A 302 -27.20 2.10 -7.76
N GLU A 303 -27.26 2.36 -9.07
CA GLU A 303 -26.83 3.64 -9.66
C GLU A 303 -27.50 4.86 -9.01
N ALA A 304 -28.77 4.74 -8.62
CA ALA A 304 -29.53 5.79 -7.95
C ALA A 304 -28.98 6.19 -6.58
N ASP A 305 -28.30 5.27 -5.88
CA ASP A 305 -27.82 5.46 -4.50
C ASP A 305 -26.32 5.82 -4.45
N ARG A 306 -25.61 5.70 -5.58
CA ARG A 306 -24.13 5.85 -5.63
C ARG A 306 -23.67 7.22 -5.17
N GLU A 307 -24.28 8.31 -5.64
CA GLU A 307 -23.81 9.66 -5.31
C GLU A 307 -24.02 10.00 -3.82
N VAL A 308 -25.07 9.46 -3.18
CA VAL A 308 -25.30 9.59 -1.74
C VAL A 308 -24.25 8.80 -0.95
N ALA A 309 -24.00 7.55 -1.35
CA ALA A 309 -22.97 6.70 -0.74
C ALA A 309 -21.56 7.32 -0.88
N ILE A 310 -21.24 7.89 -2.04
CA ILE A 310 -19.97 8.56 -2.31
C ILE A 310 -19.82 9.78 -1.39
N ALA A 311 -20.85 10.60 -1.26
CA ALA A 311 -20.81 11.78 -0.39
C ALA A 311 -20.52 11.42 1.09
N ALA A 312 -21.05 10.29 1.57
CA ALA A 312 -20.79 9.81 2.94
C ALA A 312 -19.30 9.44 3.18
N VAL A 313 -18.56 9.08 2.13
CA VAL A 313 -17.14 8.73 2.21
C VAL A 313 -16.26 9.98 2.05
N THR A 314 -16.66 10.93 1.20
CA THR A 314 -15.81 12.10 0.87
C THR A 314 -15.79 13.20 1.92
N ALA A 315 -16.82 13.29 2.78
CA ALA A 315 -17.03 14.40 3.72
C ALA A 315 -15.83 14.74 4.62
N GLY A 316 -15.03 13.74 5.03
CA GLY A 316 -13.86 13.92 5.91
C GLY A 316 -12.50 13.93 5.20
N VAL A 317 -12.46 13.68 3.89
CA VAL A 317 -11.20 13.41 3.18
C VAL A 317 -10.36 14.68 3.05
N LEU A 318 -10.94 15.77 2.56
CA LEU A 318 -10.19 16.99 2.27
C LEU A 318 -9.63 17.67 3.54
N PRO A 319 -10.39 17.80 4.65
CA PRO A 319 -9.82 18.21 5.94
C PRO A 319 -8.69 17.30 6.42
N GLY A 320 -8.86 15.98 6.28
CA GLY A 320 -7.83 15.00 6.64
C GLY A 320 -6.53 15.16 5.85
N VAL A 321 -6.63 15.38 4.53
CA VAL A 321 -5.48 15.66 3.66
C VAL A 321 -4.80 16.97 4.05
N ALA A 322 -5.58 18.01 4.37
CA ALA A 322 -5.05 19.29 4.84
C ALA A 322 -4.28 19.13 6.16
N ARG A 323 -4.78 18.30 7.10
CA ARG A 323 -4.08 17.96 8.35
C ARG A 323 -2.78 17.19 8.09
N LEU A 324 -2.80 16.23 7.17
CA LEU A 324 -1.57 15.51 6.77
C LEU A 324 -0.55 16.46 6.16
N ARG A 325 -0.98 17.37 5.28
CA ARG A 325 -0.11 18.39 4.69
C ARG A 325 0.55 19.26 5.77
N ALA A 326 -0.22 19.74 6.75
CA ALA A 326 0.32 20.52 7.87
C ALA A 326 1.31 19.69 8.73
N LEU A 327 1.00 18.42 9.00
CA LEU A 327 1.86 17.52 9.77
C LEU A 327 3.20 17.27 9.05
N VAL A 328 3.16 17.10 7.73
CA VAL A 328 4.35 16.93 6.89
C VAL A 328 5.18 18.21 6.83
N ALA A 329 4.54 19.38 6.74
CA ALA A 329 5.23 20.66 6.81
C ALA A 329 5.93 20.84 8.17
N ALA A 330 5.26 20.51 9.27
CA ALA A 330 5.84 20.54 10.62
C ALA A 330 7.02 19.57 10.77
N ALA A 331 6.95 18.38 10.18
CA ALA A 331 8.06 17.42 10.18
C ALA A 331 9.29 17.87 9.37
N ARG A 332 9.09 18.79 8.41
CA ARG A 332 10.14 19.33 7.52
C ARG A 332 10.66 20.69 7.96
N SER A 333 10.07 21.32 8.97
CA SER A 333 10.55 22.59 9.51
C SER A 333 11.93 22.43 10.16
N ASP A 334 12.65 23.53 10.39
CA ASP A 334 13.91 23.53 11.16
C ASP A 334 13.67 23.64 12.68
N GLU A 335 12.46 23.30 13.14
CA GLU A 335 12.13 23.33 14.57
C GLU A 335 12.82 22.16 15.30
N GLU A 336 13.50 22.49 16.40
CA GLU A 336 14.28 21.55 17.23
C GLU A 336 13.58 21.20 18.55
N SER A 337 12.28 21.49 18.67
CA SER A 337 11.52 21.05 19.83
C SER A 337 11.52 19.52 19.92
N PRO A 338 11.50 18.91 21.13
CA PRO A 338 11.46 17.47 21.26
C PRO A 338 10.28 16.83 20.48
N ALA A 339 9.17 17.54 20.35
CA ALA A 339 8.00 17.15 19.58
C ALA A 339 8.29 17.09 18.07
N ALA A 340 8.93 18.13 17.53
CA ALA A 340 9.34 18.20 16.13
C ALA A 340 10.35 17.10 15.76
N VAL A 341 11.35 16.85 16.63
CA VAL A 341 12.33 15.76 16.46
C VAL A 341 11.64 14.40 16.42
N ARG A 342 10.70 14.14 17.34
CA ARG A 342 9.91 12.89 17.36
C ARG A 342 9.07 12.73 16.11
N LEU A 343 8.37 13.79 15.70
CA LEU A 343 7.54 13.77 14.51
C LEU A 343 8.37 13.47 13.25
N ARG A 344 9.52 14.11 13.11
CA ARG A 344 10.48 13.88 12.01
C ARG A 344 10.99 12.44 12.00
N ALA A 345 11.37 11.91 13.17
CA ALA A 345 11.77 10.52 13.31
C ALA A 345 10.63 9.54 12.97
N ALA A 346 9.40 9.88 13.35
CA ALA A 346 8.23 9.06 13.07
C ALA A 346 7.88 9.00 11.58
N PHE A 347 8.07 10.06 10.79
CA PHE A 347 7.98 9.93 9.33
C PHE A 347 9.15 9.11 8.78
N GLY A 348 10.35 9.32 9.32
CA GLY A 348 11.56 8.60 8.95
C GLY A 348 11.98 8.81 7.49
N PRO A 349 13.06 8.15 7.04
CA PRO A 349 13.54 8.27 5.65
C PRO A 349 12.65 7.54 4.63
N GLY A 350 11.70 6.71 5.09
CA GLY A 350 10.92 5.75 4.29
C GLY A 350 9.64 6.29 3.66
N LYS A 351 9.41 7.60 3.67
CA LYS A 351 8.22 8.28 3.12
C LYS A 351 6.86 7.72 3.62
N ARG A 352 6.63 7.70 4.95
CA ARG A 352 5.34 7.25 5.53
C ARG A 352 4.15 8.13 5.14
N GLU A 353 4.39 9.34 4.62
CA GLU A 353 3.35 10.26 4.17
C GLU A 353 2.40 9.63 3.15
N ALA A 354 2.95 8.91 2.17
CA ALA A 354 2.15 8.31 1.09
C ALA A 354 1.29 7.14 1.60
N GLY A 355 1.81 6.36 2.56
CA GLY A 355 1.03 5.30 3.21
C GLY A 355 -0.09 5.86 4.10
N LEU A 356 0.18 6.93 4.86
CA LEU A 356 -0.86 7.63 5.63
C LEU A 356 -1.93 8.24 4.73
N LEU A 357 -1.53 8.84 3.62
CA LEU A 357 -2.48 9.34 2.62
C LEU A 357 -3.34 8.19 2.09
N ALA A 358 -2.74 7.04 1.74
CA ALA A 358 -3.50 5.87 1.30
C ALA A 358 -4.50 5.37 2.36
N TRP A 359 -4.08 5.27 3.64
CA TRP A 359 -4.99 4.94 4.73
C TRP A 359 -6.14 5.97 4.83
N LEU A 360 -5.82 7.26 4.84
CA LEU A 360 -6.81 8.34 4.98
C LEU A 360 -7.84 8.35 3.85
N LEU A 361 -7.42 8.07 2.62
CA LEU A 361 -8.31 8.04 1.44
C LEU A 361 -9.20 6.79 1.40
N LEU A 362 -8.80 5.71 2.07
CA LEU A 362 -9.46 4.40 1.99
C LEU A 362 -10.19 3.98 3.27
N ARG A 363 -9.92 4.62 4.42
CA ARG A 363 -10.42 4.18 5.74
C ARG A 363 -11.95 4.10 5.83
N ASP A 364 -12.64 4.98 5.12
CA ASP A 364 -14.10 5.08 5.11
C ASP A 364 -14.74 4.36 3.91
N LEU A 365 -13.99 3.57 3.14
CA LEU A 365 -14.49 2.89 1.94
C LEU A 365 -15.73 2.04 2.23
N GLY A 366 -15.76 1.34 3.38
CA GLY A 366 -16.90 0.55 3.83
C GLY A 366 -18.19 1.34 4.04
N ARG A 367 -18.14 2.68 4.19
CA ARG A 367 -19.34 3.53 4.27
C ARG A 367 -20.17 3.53 2.99
N LEU A 368 -19.58 3.15 1.85
CA LEU A 368 -20.33 3.05 0.59
C LEU A 368 -21.56 2.13 0.70
N ALA A 369 -21.48 1.07 1.51
CA ALA A 369 -22.60 0.16 1.72
C ALA A 369 -23.71 0.70 2.65
N GLY A 370 -23.62 1.97 3.09
CA GLY A 370 -24.59 2.62 3.97
C GLY A 370 -24.35 2.41 5.47
N GLU A 371 -25.10 3.16 6.29
CA GLU A 371 -25.07 3.06 7.75
C GLU A 371 -25.76 1.77 8.22
N ALA A 372 -25.12 1.05 9.15
CA ALA A 372 -25.81 0.02 9.91
C ALA A 372 -26.65 0.71 11.02
N GLU A 373 -27.91 0.31 11.17
CA GLU A 373 -28.94 0.94 12.03
C GLU A 373 -28.67 0.96 13.55
N THR A 374 -27.44 0.85 14.06
CA THR A 374 -27.15 0.92 15.51
C THR A 374 -25.66 1.20 15.75
N GLY A 375 -25.32 1.71 16.96
CA GLY A 375 -23.96 2.12 17.40
C GLY A 375 -22.81 1.10 17.26
N THR A 376 -23.05 -0.04 16.63
CA THR A 376 -22.10 -0.98 16.01
C THR A 376 -21.64 -0.57 14.60
N ALA A 377 -22.10 0.57 14.07
CA ALA A 377 -21.87 0.99 12.69
C ALA A 377 -20.40 1.26 12.34
N ALA A 378 -19.63 1.89 13.24
CA ALA A 378 -18.24 2.24 12.98
C ALA A 378 -17.34 0.99 12.84
N THR A 379 -17.47 0.02 13.74
CA THR A 379 -16.74 -1.27 13.64
C THR A 379 -17.10 -2.02 12.37
N ALA A 380 -18.40 -2.07 12.01
CA ALA A 380 -18.84 -2.71 10.77
C ALA A 380 -18.26 -2.04 9.52
N VAL A 381 -18.13 -0.70 9.51
CA VAL A 381 -17.46 0.04 8.43
C VAL A 381 -15.98 -0.34 8.35
N ARG A 382 -15.26 -0.39 9.48
CA ARG A 382 -13.84 -0.77 9.54
C ARG A 382 -13.59 -2.18 9.00
N GLU A 383 -14.35 -3.16 9.51
CA GLU A 383 -14.24 -4.56 9.08
C GLU A 383 -14.55 -4.71 7.59
N ARG A 384 -15.57 -4.00 7.10
CA ARG A 384 -15.92 -3.99 5.67
C ARG A 384 -14.85 -3.33 4.81
N THR A 385 -14.29 -2.20 5.24
CA THR A 385 -13.14 -1.56 4.58
C THR A 385 -11.98 -2.54 4.47
N ALA A 386 -11.63 -3.23 5.55
CA ALA A 386 -10.54 -4.20 5.57
C ALA A 386 -10.82 -5.40 4.64
N ALA A 387 -12.03 -5.95 4.68
CA ALA A 387 -12.44 -7.05 3.80
C ALA A 387 -12.36 -6.66 2.32
N TRP A 388 -12.94 -5.51 1.94
CA TRP A 388 -12.86 -5.01 0.57
C TRP A 388 -11.44 -4.68 0.13
N PHE A 389 -10.59 -4.16 1.02
CA PHE A 389 -9.18 -3.93 0.71
C PHE A 389 -8.45 -5.21 0.30
N ASP A 390 -8.75 -6.32 0.97
CA ASP A 390 -8.14 -7.63 0.71
C ASP A 390 -8.78 -8.32 -0.51
N ASP A 391 -10.12 -8.40 -0.56
CA ASP A 391 -10.89 -9.05 -1.64
C ASP A 391 -10.64 -8.38 -2.99
N TRP A 392 -10.63 -7.05 -3.01
CA TRP A 392 -10.35 -6.27 -4.21
C TRP A 392 -8.86 -6.08 -4.47
N ARG A 393 -7.99 -6.70 -3.65
CA ARG A 393 -6.52 -6.63 -3.77
C ARG A 393 -5.98 -5.21 -3.85
N LEU A 394 -6.62 -4.24 -3.19
CA LEU A 394 -6.18 -2.84 -3.19
C LEU A 394 -4.79 -2.68 -2.58
N GLY A 395 -4.36 -3.61 -1.71
CA GLY A 395 -2.99 -3.69 -1.22
C GLY A 395 -1.93 -3.74 -2.33
N ARG A 396 -2.18 -4.45 -3.45
CA ARG A 396 -1.25 -4.47 -4.60
C ARG A 396 -1.19 -3.11 -5.29
N VAL A 397 -2.32 -2.41 -5.38
CA VAL A 397 -2.37 -1.05 -5.96
C VAL A 397 -1.57 -0.08 -5.10
N VAL A 398 -1.79 -0.09 -3.78
CA VAL A 398 -1.04 0.73 -2.83
C VAL A 398 0.46 0.41 -2.91
N ALA A 399 0.86 -0.85 -2.82
CA ALA A 399 2.28 -1.25 -2.90
C ALA A 399 2.94 -0.77 -4.20
N ARG A 400 2.25 -0.91 -5.34
CA ARG A 400 2.76 -0.49 -6.65
C ARG A 400 2.93 1.02 -6.74
N GLN A 401 1.97 1.80 -6.24
CA GLN A 401 2.08 3.27 -6.26
C GLN A 401 3.16 3.77 -5.30
N LEU A 402 3.28 3.17 -4.12
CA LEU A 402 4.38 3.46 -3.18
C LEU A 402 5.75 3.15 -3.82
N ALA A 403 5.88 2.01 -4.50
CA ALA A 403 7.10 1.65 -5.21
C ALA A 403 7.41 2.62 -6.37
N ALA A 404 6.38 3.03 -7.13
CA ALA A 404 6.52 4.06 -8.18
C ALA A 404 6.94 5.43 -7.60
N GLY A 405 6.54 5.73 -6.35
CA GLY A 405 7.00 6.89 -5.57
C GLY A 405 8.41 6.76 -4.99
N GLY A 406 9.11 5.66 -5.25
CA GLY A 406 10.51 5.43 -4.91
C GLY A 406 10.76 4.57 -3.66
N LEU A 407 9.73 3.93 -3.07
CA LEU A 407 9.96 2.93 -2.01
C LEU A 407 10.50 1.63 -2.61
N SER A 408 11.32 0.90 -1.85
CA SER A 408 11.67 -0.47 -2.22
C SER A 408 10.44 -1.38 -2.13
N PRO A 409 10.37 -2.47 -2.90
CA PRO A 409 9.23 -3.40 -2.83
C PRO A 409 8.95 -3.89 -1.41
N ALA A 410 10.00 -4.23 -0.65
CA ALA A 410 9.85 -4.68 0.73
C ALA A 410 9.34 -3.58 1.69
N ALA A 411 9.71 -2.31 1.46
CA ALA A 411 9.20 -1.20 2.25
C ALA A 411 7.74 -0.87 1.90
N ALA A 412 7.37 -0.96 0.62
CA ALA A 412 6.00 -0.78 0.16
C ALA A 412 5.06 -1.85 0.75
N GLU A 413 5.47 -3.12 0.74
CA GLU A 413 4.71 -4.21 1.38
C GLU A 413 4.52 -4.00 2.89
N ARG A 414 5.57 -3.55 3.60
CA ARG A 414 5.44 -3.23 5.03
C ARG A 414 4.48 -2.06 5.29
N ALA A 415 4.54 -1.02 4.47
CA ALA A 415 3.60 0.10 4.55
C ALA A 415 2.15 -0.37 4.30
N VAL A 416 1.92 -1.31 3.38
CA VAL A 416 0.59 -1.92 3.17
C VAL A 416 0.11 -2.64 4.43
N GLN A 417 0.97 -3.39 5.13
CA GLN A 417 0.58 -4.04 6.39
C GLN A 417 0.22 -3.02 7.48
N ALA A 418 0.94 -1.90 7.55
CA ALA A 418 0.60 -0.82 8.48
C ALA A 418 -0.76 -0.18 8.12
N VAL A 419 -1.01 0.11 6.84
CA VAL A 419 -2.29 0.65 6.35
C VAL A 419 -3.45 -0.31 6.68
N ARG A 420 -3.28 -1.61 6.43
CA ARG A 420 -4.26 -2.66 6.78
C ARG A 420 -4.56 -2.67 8.27
N LEU A 421 -3.52 -2.61 9.11
CA LEU A 421 -3.68 -2.55 10.56
C LEU A 421 -4.45 -1.28 10.98
N LEU A 422 -4.11 -0.12 10.43
CA LEU A 422 -4.78 1.14 10.77
C LEU A 422 -6.26 1.19 10.37
N PHE A 423 -6.74 0.35 9.44
CA PHE A 423 -8.18 0.22 9.18
C PHE A 423 -8.92 -0.50 10.32
N LEU A 424 -8.25 -1.43 10.99
CA LEU A 424 -8.86 -2.26 12.04
C LEU A 424 -8.91 -1.53 13.38
N LEU A 425 -7.91 -0.69 13.66
CA LEU A 425 -7.80 0.04 14.91
C LEU A 425 -8.89 1.11 15.04
N GLU A 426 -9.54 1.11 16.19
CA GLU A 426 -10.54 2.12 16.56
C GLU A 426 -9.87 3.43 16.96
N ARG A 427 -10.06 4.50 16.16
CA ARG A 427 -9.62 5.88 16.45
C ARG A 427 -8.30 5.92 17.25
N PRO A 428 -7.16 5.52 16.66
CA PRO A 428 -5.87 5.51 17.35
C PRO A 428 -5.51 6.85 18.03
N GLY A 429 -6.06 7.97 17.56
CA GLY A 429 -5.94 9.28 18.18
C GLY A 429 -6.86 9.52 19.38
N ALA A 430 -8.11 9.06 19.35
CA ALA A 430 -9.02 9.21 20.50
C ALA A 430 -8.62 8.28 21.65
N ARG A 431 -8.06 7.12 21.32
CA ARG A 431 -7.49 6.14 22.27
C ARG A 431 -6.03 6.42 22.59
N ALA A 432 -5.50 7.60 22.23
CA ALA A 432 -4.11 7.99 22.47
C ALA A 432 -3.76 8.21 23.95
N ALA A 433 -4.70 8.00 24.88
CA ALA A 433 -4.39 7.96 26.30
C ALA A 433 -3.32 6.89 26.57
N ALA A 434 -2.27 7.24 27.34
CA ALA A 434 -1.15 6.33 27.61
C ALA A 434 -1.59 4.98 28.22
N ALA A 435 -2.77 4.97 28.87
CA ALA A 435 -3.40 3.78 29.43
C ALA A 435 -3.88 2.76 28.38
N GLU A 436 -4.15 3.18 27.14
CA GLU A 436 -4.72 2.35 26.09
C GLU A 436 -3.70 1.78 25.10
N VAL A 437 -2.49 2.34 25.07
CA VAL A 437 -1.38 1.84 24.22
C VAL A 437 -1.10 0.33 24.43
N PRO A 438 -1.16 -0.23 25.66
CA PRO A 438 -1.11 -1.68 25.85
C PRO A 438 -2.20 -2.47 25.13
N ALA A 439 -3.44 -1.97 25.15
CA ALA A 439 -4.58 -2.62 24.49
C ALA A 439 -4.45 -2.56 22.96
N LEU A 440 -4.05 -1.40 22.42
CA LEU A 440 -3.77 -1.23 20.99
C LEU A 440 -2.64 -2.15 20.51
N PHE A 441 -1.60 -2.34 21.33
CA PHE A 441 -0.54 -3.31 21.01
C PHE A 441 -1.06 -4.75 21.01
N ALA A 442 -1.85 -5.13 22.01
CA ALA A 442 -2.42 -6.48 22.08
C ALA A 442 -3.34 -6.77 20.87
N GLU A 443 -4.17 -5.80 20.47
CA GLU A 443 -5.02 -5.87 19.28
C GLU A 443 -4.16 -6.02 18.01
N ALA A 444 -3.12 -5.20 17.85
CA ALA A 444 -2.19 -5.31 16.73
C ALA A 444 -1.49 -6.69 16.69
N ALA A 445 -1.00 -7.18 17.83
CA ALA A 445 -0.32 -8.47 17.95
C ALA A 445 -1.23 -9.68 17.71
N ALA A 446 -2.54 -9.52 17.88
CA ALA A 446 -3.56 -10.52 17.55
C ALA A 446 -3.89 -10.55 16.04
N SER A 447 -3.84 -9.39 15.37
CA SER A 447 -4.14 -9.27 13.94
C SER A 447 -3.02 -9.84 13.03
N GLU A 448 -3.38 -10.40 11.87
CA GLU A 448 -2.39 -10.90 10.90
C GLU A 448 -1.47 -9.78 10.38
N ALA A 449 -2.05 -8.63 10.05
CA ALA A 449 -1.32 -7.46 9.57
C ALA A 449 -0.32 -6.94 10.61
N GLY A 450 -0.75 -6.81 11.87
CA GLY A 450 0.12 -6.38 12.96
C GLY A 450 1.20 -7.39 13.31
N ARG A 451 0.92 -8.71 13.27
CA ARG A 451 1.94 -9.76 13.44
C ARG A 451 3.04 -9.68 12.38
N THR A 452 2.65 -9.42 11.13
CA THR A 452 3.60 -9.24 10.02
C THR A 452 4.46 -8.00 10.22
N LEU A 453 3.83 -6.87 10.57
CA LEU A 453 4.52 -5.60 10.83
C LEU A 453 5.52 -5.72 12.01
N LEU A 454 5.07 -6.30 13.12
CA LEU A 454 5.87 -6.56 14.32
C LEU A 454 6.96 -7.63 14.10
N GLY A 455 6.88 -8.38 12.99
CA GLY A 455 7.79 -9.49 12.71
C GLY A 455 7.72 -10.59 13.75
N ILE A 456 6.50 -10.93 14.19
CA ILE A 456 6.27 -11.97 15.20
C ILE A 456 6.59 -13.34 14.61
N HIS A 457 7.56 -14.05 15.20
CA HIS A 457 7.97 -15.37 14.73
C HIS A 457 8.34 -16.30 15.90
N PRO A 458 8.01 -17.60 15.80
CA PRO A 458 8.47 -18.60 16.76
C PRO A 458 9.93 -18.98 16.47
N TYR A 459 10.73 -19.08 17.53
CA TYR A 459 12.09 -19.64 17.49
C TYR A 459 12.40 -20.32 18.82
N ASP A 460 12.79 -21.60 18.76
CA ASP A 460 13.16 -22.43 19.92
C ASP A 460 12.10 -22.45 21.04
N GLY A 461 10.83 -22.62 20.66
CA GLY A 461 9.71 -22.65 21.61
C GLY A 461 9.30 -21.28 22.18
N VAL A 462 9.99 -20.20 21.80
CA VAL A 462 9.70 -18.82 22.24
C VAL A 462 9.19 -17.99 21.07
N VAL A 463 8.21 -17.13 21.32
CA VAL A 463 7.68 -16.19 20.31
C VAL A 463 8.36 -14.83 20.47
N TRP A 464 9.03 -14.38 19.42
CA TRP A 464 9.81 -13.15 19.40
C TRP A 464 9.14 -12.10 18.53
N LEU A 465 9.28 -10.83 18.92
CA LEU A 465 8.99 -9.68 18.07
C LEU A 465 10.29 -8.98 17.63
N ARG A 466 10.27 -8.30 16.48
CA ARG A 466 11.42 -7.51 16.03
C ARG A 466 11.36 -6.11 16.63
N ARG A 467 12.49 -5.63 17.16
CA ARG A 467 12.60 -4.26 17.68
C ARG A 467 12.17 -3.24 16.64
N GLU A 468 12.67 -3.35 15.41
CA GLU A 468 12.36 -2.43 14.32
C GLU A 468 10.87 -2.46 13.96
N GLY A 469 10.20 -3.61 14.14
CA GLY A 469 8.75 -3.74 13.92
C GLY A 469 7.94 -3.00 14.98
N LEU A 470 8.40 -2.99 16.24
CA LEU A 470 7.80 -2.21 17.31
C LEU A 470 7.99 -0.70 17.10
N ASP A 471 9.20 -0.30 16.71
CA ASP A 471 9.52 1.09 16.37
C ASP A 471 8.66 1.56 15.17
N GLU A 472 8.44 0.69 14.19
CA GLU A 472 7.57 0.96 13.05
C GLU A 472 6.10 1.12 13.48
N LEU A 473 5.56 0.20 14.28
CA LEU A 473 4.19 0.28 14.80
C LEU A 473 3.95 1.59 15.58
N THR A 474 4.85 1.91 16.52
CA THR A 474 4.71 3.12 17.35
C THR A 474 4.78 4.40 16.52
N ALA A 475 5.59 4.44 15.47
CA ALA A 475 5.62 5.55 14.53
C ALA A 475 4.28 5.69 13.76
N TRP A 476 3.70 4.59 13.26
CA TRP A 476 2.40 4.62 12.58
C TRP A 476 1.26 5.08 13.51
N LEU A 477 1.23 4.58 14.74
CA LEU A 477 0.23 4.98 15.74
C LEU A 477 0.35 6.45 16.12
N LEU A 478 1.57 6.96 16.32
CA LEU A 478 1.81 8.38 16.57
C LEU A 478 1.24 9.24 15.43
N LEU A 479 1.58 8.90 14.18
CA LEU A 479 1.18 9.70 13.02
C LEU A 479 -0.34 9.66 12.81
N ALA A 480 -0.96 8.48 12.95
CA ALA A 480 -2.42 8.36 12.89
C ALA A 480 -3.09 9.19 14.00
N ALA A 481 -2.58 9.13 15.23
CA ALA A 481 -3.10 9.92 16.34
C ALA A 481 -3.02 11.43 16.11
N ARG A 482 -1.90 11.92 15.54
CA ARG A 482 -1.72 13.33 15.19
C ARG A 482 -2.67 13.80 14.08
N LEU A 483 -3.06 12.92 13.16
CA LEU A 483 -4.00 13.23 12.09
C LEU A 483 -5.45 13.33 12.57
N GLU A 484 -5.81 12.56 13.59
CA GLU A 484 -7.18 12.49 14.11
C GLU A 484 -7.52 13.59 15.11
N THR A 485 -6.59 13.99 15.98
CA THR A 485 -6.96 14.79 17.16
C THR A 485 -6.77 16.30 17.03
N LEU A 486 -6.01 16.80 16.04
CA LEU A 486 -5.53 18.20 15.90
C LEU A 486 -4.76 18.76 17.12
N ASP A 487 -5.09 18.33 18.33
CA ASP A 487 -4.43 18.60 19.59
C ASP A 487 -3.01 18.01 19.61
N ALA A 488 -2.04 18.90 19.79
CA ALA A 488 -0.64 18.54 19.97
C ALA A 488 -0.44 17.66 21.22
N THR A 489 -1.27 17.84 22.25
CA THR A 489 -1.18 17.13 23.54
C THR A 489 -1.51 15.66 23.39
N ALA A 490 -2.62 15.32 22.73
CA ALA A 490 -2.98 13.92 22.43
C ALA A 490 -1.85 13.16 21.70
N GLY A 491 -1.20 13.83 20.74
CA GLY A 491 -0.03 13.30 20.05
C GLY A 491 1.15 12.99 20.98
N GLU A 492 1.40 13.86 21.94
CA GLU A 492 2.46 13.67 22.94
C GLU A 492 2.16 12.54 23.92
N ILE A 493 0.87 12.34 24.26
CA ILE A 493 0.44 11.22 25.08
C ILE A 493 0.65 9.89 24.33
N ALA A 494 0.27 9.81 23.04
CA ALA A 494 0.58 8.65 22.20
C ALA A 494 2.09 8.38 22.14
N ALA A 495 2.90 9.43 21.95
CA ALA A 495 4.35 9.32 21.94
C ALA A 495 4.90 8.78 23.27
N ALA A 496 4.35 9.23 24.40
CA ALA A 496 4.73 8.76 25.72
C ALA A 496 4.37 7.28 25.93
N GLY A 497 3.15 6.88 25.56
CA GLY A 497 2.74 5.48 25.63
C GLY A 497 3.60 4.56 24.76
N GLY A 498 3.96 4.99 23.54
CA GLY A 498 4.90 4.26 22.67
C GLY A 498 6.27 4.04 23.32
N ARG A 499 6.82 5.04 24.03
CA ARG A 499 8.07 4.89 24.79
C ARG A 499 7.94 3.92 25.96
N VAL A 500 6.81 3.96 26.68
CA VAL A 500 6.55 3.01 27.76
C VAL A 500 6.49 1.58 27.22
N LEU A 501 5.82 1.37 26.09
CA LEU A 501 5.75 0.08 25.41
C LEU A 501 7.15 -0.41 24.98
N ALA A 502 7.96 0.46 24.36
CA ALA A 502 9.33 0.12 23.97
C ALA A 502 10.20 -0.27 25.17
N ALA A 503 10.13 0.48 26.28
CA ALA A 503 10.85 0.16 27.50
C ALA A 503 10.40 -1.17 28.14
N ARG A 504 9.10 -1.49 28.08
CA ARG A 504 8.58 -2.81 28.53
C ARG A 504 9.06 -3.94 27.62
N ALA A 505 9.07 -3.73 26.30
CA ALA A 505 9.56 -4.72 25.34
C ALA A 505 11.06 -5.01 25.53
N GLU A 506 11.87 -3.99 25.83
CA GLU A 506 13.29 -4.15 26.13
C GLU A 506 13.51 -4.97 27.41
N ARG A 507 12.77 -4.68 28.50
CA ARG A 507 12.80 -5.49 29.73
C ARG A 507 12.34 -6.94 29.50
N ALA A 508 11.34 -7.14 28.63
CA ALA A 508 10.89 -8.47 28.24
C ALA A 508 11.89 -9.19 27.30
N GLY A 509 12.94 -8.51 26.84
CA GLY A 509 13.89 -9.03 25.86
C GLY A 509 13.24 -9.31 24.51
N TYR A 510 12.22 -8.54 24.12
CA TYR A 510 11.46 -8.71 22.87
C TYR A 510 10.73 -10.06 22.72
N ARG A 511 10.51 -10.76 23.85
CA ARG A 511 9.66 -11.96 23.91
C ARG A 511 8.20 -11.52 24.03
N LEU A 512 7.34 -12.05 23.16
CA LEU A 512 5.95 -11.61 23.05
C LEU A 512 5.15 -11.93 24.32
N GLU A 513 5.26 -13.17 24.81
CA GLU A 513 4.46 -13.64 25.94
C GLU A 513 4.76 -12.87 27.26
N PRO A 514 6.04 -12.70 27.67
CA PRO A 514 6.35 -11.85 28.82
C PRO A 514 5.91 -10.40 28.63
N LEU A 515 6.06 -9.85 27.41
CA LEU A 515 5.60 -8.49 27.12
C LEU A 515 4.09 -8.36 27.35
N LEU A 516 3.27 -9.27 26.82
CA LEU A 516 1.82 -9.26 27.01
C LEU A 516 1.44 -9.34 28.49
N ARG A 517 2.10 -10.19 29.29
CA ARG A 517 1.89 -10.26 30.75
C ARG A 517 2.16 -8.93 31.46
N THR A 518 3.26 -8.25 31.12
CA THR A 518 3.57 -6.93 31.69
C THR A 518 2.58 -5.83 31.27
N LEU A 519 1.86 -6.05 30.17
CA LEU A 519 0.86 -5.12 29.64
C LEU A 519 -0.52 -5.35 30.29
N THR A 520 -0.88 -6.60 30.60
CA THR A 520 -2.13 -6.98 31.27
C THR A 520 -2.06 -6.90 32.80
N GLY A 521 -0.86 -6.76 33.37
CA GLY A 521 -0.66 -6.72 34.82
C GLY A 521 -0.71 -8.09 35.49
N GLU A 522 -0.58 -9.17 34.72
CA GLU A 522 -0.48 -10.53 35.27
C GLU A 522 0.88 -10.72 35.95
N PRO A 523 0.93 -11.26 37.17
CA PRO A 523 2.18 -11.47 37.90
C PRO A 523 3.07 -12.51 37.20
N ASP A 524 4.39 -12.26 37.23
CA ASP A 524 5.38 -13.21 36.71
C ASP A 524 5.39 -14.48 37.55
N ALA A 525 4.94 -15.60 36.97
CA ALA A 525 5.03 -16.91 37.59
C ALA A 525 6.49 -17.39 37.78
N ASP A 526 7.45 -16.73 37.12
CA ASP A 526 8.88 -17.07 37.12
C ASP A 526 9.75 -16.09 37.93
N ALA A 527 9.17 -15.11 38.64
CA ALA A 527 9.96 -14.14 39.42
C ALA A 527 10.52 -14.70 40.75
N ASP A 528 10.12 -15.91 41.14
CA ASP A 528 10.53 -16.59 42.39
C ASP A 528 11.27 -17.94 42.16
N ALA A 529 11.92 -18.13 41.00
CA ALA A 529 12.70 -19.35 40.70
C ALA A 529 14.21 -19.12 40.59
#